data_AF-A0A8H6MC29-F1
#
_entry.id   AF-A0A8H6MC29-F1
#
_cell.length_a   1.000
_cell.length_b   1.000
_cell.length_c   1.000
_cell.angle_alpha   90.00
_cell.angle_beta   90.00
_cell.angle_gamma   90.00
#
_symmetry.space_group_name_H-M   'P 1'
#
loop_
_entity.id
_entity.type
_entity.pdbx_description
1 polymer ?
#
loop_
_entity_poly.entity_id
_entity_poly.type
_entity_poly.pdbx_seq_one_letter_code
_entity_poly.pdbx_strand_id
1 'polypeptide(L)'
;GSALAVADCLERMKDFSCIHLAGHGSQNAADPLQSRFFFHQGTLELGTILRSNLKYDDLAFLSACQTSTGEEKLPDEAVHLAAGRLAAGYRRVVATMWSIGYEPAQKVATDFYDYILTNRGDTADDAFDGTLSAYALHHATQQL
;
A
#
# COMPACT_ATOMS: atom_id res chain seq x y z
N GLY A 1 -11.80 -1.23 -13.53
CA GLY A 1 -10.86 -0.90 -14.62
C GLY A 1 -10.16 -2.18 -15.02
N SER A 2 -9.89 -2.38 -16.31
CA SER A 2 -9.40 -3.64 -16.94
C SER A 2 -8.44 -4.46 -16.07
N ALA A 3 -8.55 -5.78 -16.13
CA ALA A 3 -7.65 -6.72 -15.45
C ALA A 3 -6.21 -6.44 -15.84
N LEU A 4 -5.47 -5.75 -14.97
CA LEU A 4 -4.03 -5.54 -15.13
C LEU A 4 -3.33 -6.85 -14.80
N ALA A 5 -2.51 -7.34 -15.72
CA ALA A 5 -1.62 -8.46 -15.42
C ALA A 5 -0.55 -8.01 -14.41
N VAL A 6 -0.03 -8.97 -13.64
CA VAL A 6 0.99 -8.70 -12.61
C VAL A 6 2.26 -8.07 -13.22
N ALA A 7 2.67 -8.52 -14.41
CA ALA A 7 3.83 -7.98 -15.13
C ALA A 7 3.62 -6.50 -15.51
N ASP A 8 2.45 -6.16 -16.04
CA ASP A 8 2.11 -4.78 -16.40
C ASP A 8 2.08 -3.88 -15.15
N CYS A 9 1.63 -4.41 -14.00
CA CYS A 9 1.67 -3.68 -12.74
C CYS A 9 3.11 -3.35 -12.33
N LEU A 10 4.02 -4.32 -12.41
CA LEU A 10 5.43 -4.13 -12.05
C LEU A 10 6.14 -3.13 -12.95
N GLU A 11 5.87 -3.17 -14.26
CA GLU A 11 6.42 -2.17 -15.17
C GLU A 11 5.91 -0.77 -14.85
N ARG A 12 4.59 -0.61 -14.66
CA ARG A 12 4.01 0.69 -14.30
C ARG A 12 4.53 1.20 -12.95
N MET A 13 4.78 0.33 -11.98
CA MET A 13 5.34 0.72 -10.68
C MET A 13 6.68 1.45 -10.78
N LYS A 14 7.44 1.27 -11.86
CA LYS A 14 8.71 1.99 -12.08
C LYS A 14 8.52 3.45 -12.46
N ASP A 15 7.31 3.81 -12.94
CA ASP A 15 7.00 5.13 -13.48
C ASP A 15 6.26 6.04 -12.47
N PHE A 16 5.88 5.52 -11.29
CA PHE A 16 5.08 6.26 -10.31
C PHE A 16 5.76 6.38 -8.94
N SER A 17 5.82 7.60 -8.41
CA SER A 17 6.34 7.90 -7.07
C SER A 17 5.43 7.47 -5.91
N CYS A 18 4.16 7.18 -6.20
CA CYS A 18 3.18 6.72 -5.22
C CYS A 18 2.41 5.52 -5.77
N ILE A 19 2.30 4.46 -4.97
CA ILE A 19 1.53 3.26 -5.30
C ILE A 19 0.46 3.02 -4.24
N HIS A 20 -0.79 2.92 -4.68
CA HIS A 20 -1.93 2.50 -3.86
C HIS A 20 -2.33 1.08 -4.25
N LEU A 21 -2.25 0.13 -3.31
CA LEU A 21 -2.74 -1.23 -3.50
C LEU A 21 -3.94 -1.47 -2.58
N ALA A 22 -5.13 -1.45 -3.17
CA ALA A 22 -6.39 -1.83 -2.54
C ALA A 22 -6.83 -3.20 -3.06
N GLY A 23 -7.21 -4.11 -2.16
CA GLY A 23 -7.71 -5.42 -2.57
C GLY A 23 -7.40 -6.52 -1.57
N HIS A 24 -7.19 -7.74 -2.07
CA HIS A 24 -6.86 -8.88 -1.23
C HIS A 24 -5.34 -9.08 -1.17
N GLY A 25 -4.83 -9.30 0.04
CA GLY A 25 -3.47 -9.74 0.28
C GLY A 25 -3.47 -10.97 1.15
N SER A 26 -2.45 -11.81 1.01
CA SER A 26 -2.15 -12.89 1.94
C SER A 26 -0.72 -12.71 2.43
N GLN A 27 -0.55 -12.85 3.72
CA GLN A 27 0.75 -12.79 4.36
C GLN A 27 1.27 -14.21 4.59
N ASN A 28 2.59 -14.35 4.56
CA ASN A 28 3.26 -15.59 4.94
C ASN A 28 4.25 -15.28 6.06
N ALA A 29 3.87 -15.60 7.29
CA ALA A 29 4.69 -15.36 8.47
C ALA A 29 5.98 -16.22 8.50
N ALA A 30 5.97 -17.40 7.86
CA ALA A 30 7.13 -18.28 7.80
C ALA A 30 8.16 -17.81 6.75
N ASP A 31 7.69 -17.21 5.66
CA ASP A 31 8.53 -16.58 4.63
C ASP A 31 7.88 -15.27 4.16
N PRO A 32 8.25 -14.12 4.77
CA PRO A 32 7.68 -12.82 4.43
C PRO A 32 7.77 -12.45 2.95
N LEU A 33 8.78 -12.94 2.23
CA LEU A 33 8.97 -12.67 0.80
C LEU A 33 7.91 -13.36 -0.07
N GLN A 34 7.27 -14.41 0.46
CA GLN A 34 6.17 -15.15 -0.17
C GLN A 34 4.78 -14.54 0.14
N SER A 35 4.74 -13.45 0.91
CA SER A 35 3.51 -12.64 1.06
C SER A 35 3.13 -12.04 -0.28
N ARG A 36 1.83 -11.99 -0.60
CA ARG A 36 1.35 -11.70 -1.95
C ARG A 36 0.08 -10.87 -2.00
N PHE A 37 -0.04 -10.05 -3.04
CA PHE A 37 -1.29 -9.37 -3.42
C PHE A 37 -2.00 -10.17 -4.51
N PHE A 38 -3.32 -10.32 -4.40
CA PHE A 38 -4.12 -11.00 -5.41
C PHE A 38 -4.65 -10.01 -6.44
N PHE A 39 -4.34 -10.27 -7.71
CA PHE A 39 -4.87 -9.58 -8.87
C PHE A 39 -5.86 -10.48 -9.58
N HIS A 40 -6.67 -9.92 -10.48
CA HIS A 40 -7.60 -10.72 -11.28
C HIS A 40 -6.87 -11.81 -12.11
N GLN A 41 -5.63 -11.54 -12.53
CA GLN A 41 -4.79 -12.47 -13.29
C GLN A 41 -3.47 -12.75 -12.58
N GLY A 42 -3.55 -13.46 -11.45
CA GLY A 42 -2.39 -13.96 -10.73
C GLY A 42 -2.11 -13.22 -9.41
N THR A 43 -0.91 -13.44 -8.88
CA THR A 43 -0.49 -12.89 -7.58
C THR A 43 0.84 -12.18 -7.71
N LEU A 44 0.98 -11.05 -7.02
CA LEU A 44 2.23 -10.30 -6.92
C LEU A 44 2.88 -10.56 -5.55
N GLU A 45 3.97 -11.34 -5.55
CA GLU A 45 4.76 -11.62 -4.34
C GLU A 45 5.69 -10.47 -3.95
N LEU A 46 5.87 -10.27 -2.65
CA LEU A 46 6.75 -9.26 -2.06
C LEU A 46 8.20 -9.42 -2.52
N GLY A 47 8.69 -10.66 -2.60
CA GLY A 47 10.03 -10.95 -3.12
C GLY A 47 10.22 -10.49 -4.57
N THR A 48 9.17 -10.52 -5.38
CA THR A 48 9.22 -10.07 -6.78
C THR A 48 9.30 -8.55 -6.87
N ILE A 49 8.56 -7.83 -6.02
CA ILE A 49 8.67 -6.37 -5.88
C ILE A 49 10.09 -5.98 -5.48
N LEU A 50 10.65 -6.64 -4.45
CA LEU A 50 12.00 -6.38 -3.95
C LEU A 50 13.08 -6.56 -5.03
N ARG A 51 12.93 -7.57 -5.89
CA ARG A 51 13.84 -7.81 -7.02
C ARG A 51 13.67 -6.84 -8.18
N SER A 52 12.57 -6.10 -8.25
CA SER A 52 12.25 -5.23 -9.39
C SER A 52 12.98 -3.89 -9.40
N ASN A 53 13.77 -3.59 -8.35
CA ASN A 53 14.62 -2.38 -8.23
C ASN A 53 13.90 -1.10 -8.65
N LEU A 54 12.82 -0.79 -7.95
CA LEU A 54 11.98 0.36 -8.19
C LEU A 54 12.74 1.63 -7.77
N LYS A 55 12.84 2.62 -8.67
CA LYS A 55 13.75 3.78 -8.56
C LYS A 55 13.10 5.03 -7.95
N TYR A 56 11.78 5.06 -7.83
CA TYR A 56 11.01 6.27 -7.55
C TYR A 56 9.88 5.92 -6.60
N ASP A 57 10.19 5.72 -5.32
CA ASP A 57 9.27 5.07 -4.40
C ASP A 57 9.08 5.96 -3.18
N ASP A 58 8.25 7.00 -3.29
CA ASP A 58 8.05 7.95 -2.21
C ASP A 58 7.02 7.45 -1.18
N LEU A 59 5.91 6.87 -1.66
CA LEU A 59 4.84 6.32 -0.81
C LEU A 59 4.27 5.00 -1.36
N ALA A 60 4.14 4.00 -0.49
CA ALA A 60 3.25 2.86 -0.69
C ALA A 60 2.06 2.93 0.29
N PHE A 61 0.84 2.96 -0.23
CA PHE A 61 -0.39 2.89 0.58
C PHE A 61 -1.05 1.52 0.36
N LEU A 62 -1.11 0.72 1.42
CA LEU A 62 -1.60 -0.65 1.40
C LEU A 62 -2.91 -0.75 2.17
N SER A 63 -4.02 -0.74 1.43
CA SER A 63 -5.39 -0.89 1.93
C SER A 63 -5.92 -2.28 1.55
N ALA A 64 -5.26 -3.31 2.06
CA ALA A 64 -5.68 -4.68 1.79
C ALA A 64 -6.74 -5.15 2.81
N CYS A 65 -7.91 -5.56 2.32
CA CYS A 65 -8.95 -6.17 3.13
C CYS A 65 -8.60 -7.64 3.42
N GLN A 66 -8.47 -8.02 4.69
CA GLN A 66 -8.60 -9.42 5.10
C GLN A 66 -10.09 -9.71 5.30
N THR A 67 -10.80 -10.20 4.27
CA THR A 67 -12.18 -10.65 4.46
C THR A 67 -12.26 -11.64 5.63
N SER A 68 -12.90 -11.18 6.70
CA SER A 68 -13.19 -11.93 7.92
C SER A 68 -14.00 -13.17 7.58
N THR A 69 -13.32 -14.29 7.36
CA THR A 69 -13.90 -15.63 7.49
C THR A 69 -12.85 -16.53 8.14
N GLY A 70 -12.82 -16.48 9.47
CA GLY A 70 -12.34 -17.56 10.33
C GLY A 70 -10.83 -17.78 10.39
N GLU A 71 -10.12 -16.93 11.13
CA GLU A 71 -9.02 -17.38 11.98
C GLU A 71 -8.76 -16.32 13.06
N GLU A 72 -9.22 -16.61 14.29
CA GLU A 72 -9.16 -15.77 15.49
C GLU A 72 -7.73 -15.50 16.03
N LYS A 73 -6.67 -15.63 15.22
CA LYS A 73 -5.32 -15.84 15.78
C LYS A 73 -4.12 -15.27 15.02
N LEU A 74 -4.23 -14.14 14.34
CA LEU A 74 -3.02 -13.49 13.81
C LEU A 74 -2.88 -12.07 14.36
N PRO A 75 -2.11 -11.90 15.46
CA PRO A 75 -1.62 -10.60 15.87
C PRO A 75 -0.46 -10.16 14.96
N ASP A 76 -0.56 -8.94 14.44
CA ASP A 76 0.57 -8.08 14.03
C ASP A 76 1.29 -8.37 12.69
N GLU A 77 0.55 -8.48 11.60
CA GLU A 77 1.11 -8.89 10.30
C GLU A 77 1.40 -7.73 9.32
N ALA A 78 0.78 -6.56 9.41
CA ALA A 78 1.07 -5.44 8.49
C ALA A 78 2.54 -5.00 8.45
N VAL A 79 3.29 -5.33 9.50
CA VAL A 79 4.72 -5.06 9.66
C VAL A 79 5.54 -5.70 8.54
N HIS A 80 5.26 -6.94 8.11
CA HIS A 80 6.09 -7.65 7.14
C HIS A 80 5.94 -7.10 5.72
N LEU A 81 4.72 -6.80 5.29
CA LEU A 81 4.47 -6.14 4.00
C LEU A 81 5.03 -4.72 3.99
N ALA A 82 4.85 -3.96 5.08
CA ALA A 82 5.41 -2.62 5.19
C ALA A 82 6.94 -2.63 5.19
N ALA A 83 7.55 -3.53 5.97
CA ALA A 83 9.00 -3.71 6.03
C ALA A 83 9.58 -4.13 4.67
N GLY A 84 8.91 -5.04 3.95
CA GLY A 84 9.36 -5.42 2.60
C GLY A 84 9.25 -4.29 1.58
N ARG A 85 8.32 -3.34 1.75
CA ARG A 85 8.25 -2.14 0.90
C ARG A 85 9.34 -1.13 1.25
N LEU A 86 9.60 -0.90 2.53
CA LEU A 86 10.76 -0.10 2.94
C LEU A 86 12.07 -0.71 2.40
N ALA A 87 12.23 -2.03 2.49
CA ALA A 87 13.38 -2.75 1.95
C ALA A 87 13.45 -2.72 0.40
N ALA A 88 12.31 -2.53 -0.27
CA ALA A 88 12.26 -2.36 -1.73
C ALA A 88 12.58 -0.93 -2.19
N GLY A 89 12.83 -0.01 -1.26
CA GLY A 89 13.23 1.37 -1.57
C GLY A 89 12.16 2.43 -1.28
N TYR A 90 10.97 2.04 -0.82
CA TYR A 90 9.94 3.01 -0.45
C TYR A 90 10.38 3.86 0.74
N ARG A 91 10.27 5.19 0.61
CA ARG A 91 10.58 6.12 1.71
C ARG A 91 9.54 6.09 2.81
N ARG A 92 8.27 5.84 2.44
CA ARG A 92 7.13 5.83 3.35
C ARG A 92 6.19 4.71 2.99
N VAL A 93 5.62 4.07 4.01
CA VAL A 93 4.61 3.04 3.83
C VAL A 93 3.50 3.26 4.84
N VAL A 94 2.26 3.27 4.34
CA VAL A 94 1.04 3.24 5.15
C VAL A 94 0.39 1.89 4.92
N ALA A 95 0.11 1.17 6.00
CA ALA A 95 -0.53 -0.14 5.95
C ALA A 95 -1.50 -0.31 7.12
N THR A 96 -2.57 -1.08 6.91
CA THR A 96 -3.55 -1.39 7.95
C THR A 96 -3.09 -2.59 8.79
N MET A 97 -2.96 -2.42 10.11
CA MET A 97 -2.52 -3.49 11.04
C MET A 97 -3.48 -4.68 11.13
N TRP A 98 -4.77 -4.45 10.90
CA TRP A 98 -5.83 -5.44 10.94
C TRP A 98 -6.78 -5.27 9.76
N SER A 99 -7.66 -6.25 9.56
CA SER A 99 -8.71 -6.14 8.57
C SER A 99 -9.63 -4.96 8.88
N ILE A 100 -9.74 -4.05 7.91
CA ILE A 100 -10.68 -2.94 7.95
C ILE A 100 -11.83 -3.23 6.96
N GLY A 101 -13.05 -2.87 7.36
CA GLY A 101 -14.20 -2.96 6.47
C GLY A 101 -14.03 -2.08 5.22
N TYR A 102 -14.70 -2.44 4.12
CA TYR A 102 -14.59 -1.72 2.85
C TYR A 102 -14.88 -0.22 2.98
N GLU A 103 -15.95 0.15 3.69
CA GLU A 103 -16.38 1.54 3.86
C GLU A 103 -15.38 2.40 4.67
N PRO A 104 -14.94 1.98 5.88
CA PRO A 104 -13.88 2.71 6.59
C PRO A 104 -12.55 2.77 5.82
N ALA A 105 -12.18 1.72 5.08
CA ALA A 105 -10.97 1.71 4.27
C ALA A 105 -11.01 2.76 3.16
N GLN A 106 -12.14 2.85 2.46
CA GLN A 106 -12.36 3.85 1.42
C GLN A 106 -12.34 5.26 2.01
N LYS A 107 -13.02 5.48 3.14
CA LYS A 107 -13.06 6.81 3.79
C LYS A 107 -11.67 7.27 4.24
N VAL A 108 -10.91 6.41 4.92
CA VAL A 108 -9.54 6.75 5.36
C VAL A 108 -8.65 7.07 4.16
N ALA A 109 -8.74 6.29 3.08
CA ALA A 109 -7.98 6.56 1.87
C ALA A 109 -8.35 7.93 1.27
N THR A 110 -9.64 8.22 1.10
CA THR A 110 -10.11 9.51 0.57
C THR A 110 -9.59 10.68 1.41
N ASP A 111 -9.84 10.65 2.73
CA ASP A 111 -9.44 11.74 3.63
C ASP A 111 -7.91 11.90 3.68
N PHE A 112 -7.17 10.79 3.55
CA PHE A 112 -5.70 10.79 3.48
C PHE A 112 -5.19 11.51 2.22
N TYR A 113 -5.68 11.15 1.03
CA TYR A 113 -5.24 11.77 -0.21
C TYR A 113 -5.72 13.21 -0.32
N ASP A 114 -6.94 13.51 0.11
CA ASP A 114 -7.46 14.89 0.14
C ASP A 114 -6.59 15.80 1.00
N TYR A 115 -6.15 15.31 2.17
CA TYR A 115 -5.24 16.04 3.03
C TYR A 115 -3.90 16.33 2.33
N ILE A 116 -3.28 15.33 1.70
CA ILE A 116 -2.00 15.50 1.00
C ILE A 116 -2.16 16.48 -0.17
N LEU A 117 -3.19 16.31 -1.00
CA LEU A 117 -3.39 17.13 -2.20
C LEU A 117 -3.73 18.59 -1.85
N THR A 118 -4.42 18.83 -0.73
CA THR A 118 -4.79 20.18 -0.28
C THR A 118 -3.64 20.89 0.43
N ASN A 119 -2.75 20.14 1.09
CA ASN A 119 -1.66 20.71 1.91
C ASN A 119 -0.28 20.58 1.26
N ARG A 120 -0.18 20.00 0.05
CA ARG A 120 1.08 20.02 -0.70
C ARG A 120 1.48 21.47 -0.97
N GLY A 121 2.74 21.80 -0.73
CA GLY A 121 3.28 23.09 -1.14
C GLY A 121 3.26 23.23 -2.66
N ASP A 122 3.38 24.47 -3.17
CA ASP A 122 3.65 24.73 -4.59
C ASP A 122 5.08 24.27 -4.93
N THR A 123 5.32 22.96 -4.92
CA THR A 123 6.56 22.37 -5.43
C THR A 123 6.44 22.26 -6.94
N ALA A 124 7.42 22.81 -7.66
CA ALA A 124 7.47 22.82 -9.13
C ALA A 124 7.64 21.44 -9.79
N ASP A 125 7.59 20.36 -9.00
CA ASP A 125 7.76 18.99 -9.46
C ASP A 125 6.38 18.29 -9.41
N ASP A 126 5.95 17.69 -10.52
CA ASP A 126 4.68 16.95 -10.63
C ASP A 126 4.71 15.62 -9.85
N ALA A 127 5.85 15.28 -9.24
CA ALA A 127 6.00 14.11 -8.40
C ALA A 127 5.15 14.18 -7.12
N PHE A 128 4.50 13.07 -6.76
CA PHE A 128 3.80 12.94 -5.48
C PHE A 128 4.77 13.14 -4.31
N ASP A 129 4.46 14.07 -3.41
CA ASP A 129 5.18 14.29 -2.15
C ASP A 129 4.40 13.70 -0.97
N GLY A 130 4.89 12.57 -0.46
CA GLY A 130 4.38 11.87 0.70
C GLY A 130 4.88 12.41 2.03
N THR A 131 5.62 13.53 2.12
CA THR A 131 6.10 14.10 3.40
C THR A 131 5.01 14.26 4.45
N LEU A 132 3.78 14.60 4.02
CA LEU A 132 2.64 14.78 4.90
C LEU A 132 1.89 13.48 5.26
N SER A 133 2.37 12.30 4.85
CA SER A 133 1.66 11.03 5.05
C SER A 133 1.29 10.76 6.51
N ALA A 134 2.18 11.07 7.46
CA ALA A 134 1.88 10.87 8.89
C ALA A 134 0.74 11.79 9.37
N TYR A 135 0.75 13.06 8.97
CA TYR A 135 -0.30 14.03 9.30
C TYR A 135 -1.62 13.69 8.61
N ALA A 136 -1.55 13.29 7.34
CA ALA A 136 -2.70 12.86 6.55
C ALA A 136 -3.38 11.63 7.16
N LEU A 137 -2.60 10.63 7.58
CA LEU A 137 -3.14 9.44 8.25
C LEU A 137 -3.77 9.80 9.59
N HIS A 138 -3.08 10.60 10.40
CA HIS A 138 -3.64 11.07 11.66
C HIS A 138 -4.97 11.81 11.44
N HIS A 139 -5.01 12.76 10.51
CA HIS A 139 -6.23 13.49 10.14
C HIS A 139 -7.35 12.52 9.73
N ALA A 140 -7.09 11.60 8.79
CA ALA A 140 -8.07 10.65 8.30
C ALA A 140 -8.65 9.78 9.43
N THR A 141 -7.83 9.35 10.39
CA THR A 141 -8.31 8.55 11.54
C THR A 141 -9.16 9.35 12.53
N GLN A 142 -9.02 10.68 12.60
CA GLN A 142 -9.87 11.54 13.43
C GLN A 142 -11.24 11.82 12.81
N GLN A 143 -11.43 11.53 11.52
CA GLN A 143 -12.69 11.73 10.80
C GLN A 143 -13.57 10.47 10.78
N LEU A 144 -13.14 9.37 11.42
CA LEU A 144 -13.85 8.10 11.51
C LEU A 144 -14.96 8.11 12.56
#